data_AF-A0A0E3QN92-F1
#
_entry.id   AF-A0A0E3QN92-F1
#
_cell.length_a   1.000
_cell.length_b   1.000
_cell.length_c   1.000
_cell.angle_alpha   90.00
_cell.angle_beta   90.00
_cell.angle_gamma   90.00
#
_symmetry.space_group_name_H-M   'P 1'
#
loop_
_entity.id
_entity.type
_entity.pdbx_description
1 polymer ?
#
loop_
_entity_poly.entity_id
_entity_poly.type
_entity_poly.pdbx_seq_one_letter_code
_entity_poly.pdbx_strand_id
1 'polypeptide(L)'
;MKFRIFILGMVLLLLTNIVSAGSQYGTIDVYYNDQLLPGKEVVKPTLKIGEPFKVKIDLTLNQTSILFVKICSLRVGTPYEVITGPSEFDKKLYFESLDPGTYTYEWILKPTGEWEGGTMPVNIWYQIHNVGEDKPLVQGEFTVAYPYISNEHYQGETPTFEQSESENQPTSKKPTSENSSSPASSPAFSLVTAISALVLVFLILSRQ
;
A
#
# COMPACT_ATOMS: atom_id res chain seq x y z
N MET A 1 -30.83 1.77 -29.60
CA MET A 1 -29.73 0.80 -29.33
C MET A 1 -28.34 1.44 -29.30
N LYS A 2 -27.93 2.24 -30.30
CA LYS A 2 -26.56 2.78 -30.41
C LYS A 2 -26.09 3.63 -29.22
N PHE A 3 -26.98 4.45 -28.63
CA PHE A 3 -26.64 5.31 -27.47
C PHE A 3 -26.46 4.54 -26.15
N ARG A 4 -27.23 3.46 -25.96
CA ARG A 4 -27.13 2.59 -24.75
C ARG A 4 -25.85 1.76 -24.74
N ILE A 5 -25.38 1.33 -25.92
CA ILE A 5 -24.09 0.62 -26.09
C ILE A 5 -22.91 1.56 -25.82
N PHE A 6 -23.03 2.83 -26.20
CA PHE A 6 -22.00 3.85 -25.96
C PHE A 6 -21.82 4.13 -24.46
N ILE A 7 -22.92 4.25 -23.70
CA ILE A 7 -22.87 4.43 -22.23
C ILE A 7 -22.30 3.18 -21.55
N LEU A 8 -22.65 1.97 -21.99
CA LEU A 8 -22.09 0.73 -21.43
C LEU A 8 -20.58 0.61 -21.67
N GLY A 9 -20.10 1.00 -22.85
CA GLY A 9 -18.66 1.06 -23.15
C GLY A 9 -17.93 2.13 -22.32
N MET A 10 -18.56 3.28 -22.06
CA MET A 10 -17.99 4.34 -21.25
C MET A 10 -17.89 3.96 -19.77
N VAL A 11 -18.89 3.26 -19.21
CA VAL A 11 -18.85 2.75 -17.84
C VAL A 11 -17.82 1.63 -17.68
N LEU A 12 -17.64 0.77 -18.69
CA LEU A 12 -16.62 -0.29 -18.68
C LEU A 12 -15.18 0.27 -18.76
N LEU A 13 -14.98 1.42 -19.39
CA LEU A 13 -13.70 2.15 -19.43
C LEU A 13 -13.35 2.84 -18.10
N LEU A 14 -14.34 3.09 -17.24
CA LEU A 14 -14.12 3.65 -15.89
C LEU A 14 -13.70 2.60 -14.87
N LEU A 15 -13.75 1.31 -15.22
CA LEU A 15 -13.13 0.22 -14.45
C LEU A 15 -11.64 0.16 -14.81
N THR A 16 -10.90 1.23 -14.54
CA THR A 16 -9.45 1.20 -14.65
C THR A 16 -8.91 0.20 -13.64
N ASN A 17 -8.12 -0.75 -14.11
CA ASN A 17 -7.43 -1.73 -13.28
C ASN A 17 -6.65 -1.01 -12.16
N ILE A 18 -7.17 -1.06 -10.93
CA ILE A 18 -6.34 -0.79 -9.76
C ILE A 18 -5.37 -1.97 -9.70
N VAL A 19 -4.14 -1.75 -10.16
CA VAL A 19 -3.11 -2.78 -10.09
C VAL A 19 -2.55 -2.72 -8.68
N SER A 20 -3.09 -3.60 -7.86
CA SER A 20 -2.57 -3.93 -6.55
C SER A 20 -1.52 -5.02 -6.69
N ALA A 21 -0.43 -4.97 -5.91
CA ALA A 21 0.47 -6.11 -5.78
C ALA A 21 -0.24 -7.18 -4.95
N GLY A 22 -1.05 -7.99 -5.62
CA GLY A 22 -1.94 -8.97 -5.01
C GLY A 22 -1.37 -10.38 -5.00
N SER A 23 -1.50 -11.05 -3.87
CA SER A 23 -1.38 -12.48 -3.70
C SER A 23 -2.66 -13.01 -3.06
N GLN A 24 -2.83 -14.33 -2.99
CA GLN A 24 -3.93 -14.90 -2.21
C GLN A 24 -3.89 -14.51 -0.71
N TYR A 25 -2.74 -14.04 -0.21
CA TYR A 25 -2.51 -13.72 1.20
C TYR A 25 -2.67 -12.22 1.52
N GLY A 26 -2.69 -11.36 0.50
CA GLY A 26 -2.85 -9.93 0.70
C GLY A 26 -2.58 -9.10 -0.55
N THR A 27 -2.93 -7.82 -0.47
CA THR A 27 -2.82 -6.81 -1.53
C THR A 27 -2.10 -5.57 -1.02
N ILE A 28 -1.43 -4.83 -1.91
CA ILE A 28 -0.74 -3.59 -1.57
C ILE A 28 -1.08 -2.53 -2.60
N ASP A 29 -1.66 -1.42 -2.12
CA ASP A 29 -1.89 -0.21 -2.87
C ASP A 29 -0.84 0.84 -2.48
N VAL A 30 -0.33 1.58 -3.47
CA VAL A 30 0.87 2.41 -3.32
C VAL A 30 0.55 3.83 -3.71
N TYR A 31 1.01 4.80 -2.92
CA TYR A 31 0.77 6.21 -3.15
C TYR A 31 2.09 6.97 -3.13
N TYR A 32 2.21 7.92 -4.04
CA TYR A 32 3.28 8.91 -4.05
C TYR A 32 2.66 10.31 -3.94
N ASN A 33 3.05 11.09 -2.93
CA ASN A 33 2.46 12.40 -2.64
C ASN A 33 0.92 12.37 -2.66
N ASP A 34 0.35 11.42 -1.91
CA ASP A 34 -1.11 11.21 -1.77
C ASP A 34 -1.85 10.76 -3.05
N GLN A 35 -1.16 10.60 -4.18
CA GLN A 35 -1.71 10.07 -5.42
C GLN A 35 -1.51 8.56 -5.50
N LEU A 36 -2.61 7.81 -5.67
CA LEU A 36 -2.58 6.37 -5.92
C LEU A 36 -1.85 6.10 -7.24
N LEU A 37 -0.86 5.21 -7.21
CA LEU A 37 -0.12 4.77 -8.39
C LEU A 37 -0.83 3.57 -9.02
N PRO A 38 -1.30 3.67 -10.28
CA PRO A 38 -1.86 2.53 -10.99
C PRO A 38 -0.70 1.58 -11.34
N GLY A 39 -0.60 0.45 -10.64
CA GLY A 39 0.59 -0.38 -10.44
C GLY A 39 1.48 -0.88 -11.59
N LYS A 40 1.39 -0.40 -12.83
CA LYS A 40 2.54 -0.43 -13.78
C LYS A 40 3.28 0.91 -13.85
N GLU A 41 2.69 1.97 -13.33
CA GLU A 41 3.25 3.30 -13.37
C GLU A 41 4.22 3.50 -12.20
N VAL A 42 5.44 3.89 -12.54
CA VAL A 42 6.44 4.31 -11.56
C VAL A 42 6.76 5.77 -11.84
N VAL A 43 6.49 6.63 -10.87
CA VAL A 43 6.72 8.07 -11.01
C VAL A 43 8.22 8.35 -11.12
N LYS A 44 8.58 9.37 -11.89
CA LYS A 44 9.98 9.75 -12.15
C LYS A 44 10.20 11.23 -11.77
N PRO A 45 10.07 11.58 -10.47
CA PRO A 45 10.20 12.95 -10.04
C PRO A 45 11.64 13.43 -10.19
N THR A 46 11.82 14.74 -10.32
CA THR A 46 13.11 15.40 -10.07
C THR A 46 13.03 16.07 -8.71
N LEU A 47 13.92 15.70 -7.80
CA LEU A 47 13.95 16.19 -6.43
C LEU A 47 15.23 16.99 -6.17
N LYS A 48 15.14 18.01 -5.34
CA LYS A 48 16.28 18.71 -4.76
C LYS A 48 16.78 17.97 -3.53
N ILE A 49 18.05 18.16 -3.19
CA ILE A 49 18.62 17.67 -1.92
C ILE A 49 17.83 18.28 -0.77
N GLY A 50 17.35 17.45 0.14
CA GLY A 50 16.49 17.86 1.24
C GLY A 50 15.02 18.11 0.89
N GLU A 51 14.59 17.95 -0.38
CA GLU A 51 13.19 18.13 -0.75
C GLU A 51 12.32 16.99 -0.20
N PRO A 52 11.31 17.28 0.64
CA PRO A 52 10.47 16.26 1.22
C PRO A 52 9.47 15.72 0.20
N PHE A 53 9.27 14.39 0.22
CA PHE A 53 8.24 13.71 -0.54
C PHE A 53 7.65 12.57 0.28
N LYS A 54 6.41 12.19 -0.03
CA LYS A 54 5.63 11.21 0.71
C LYS A 54 5.48 9.92 -0.08
N VAL A 55 5.67 8.81 0.62
CA VAL A 55 5.35 7.45 0.15
C VAL A 55 4.40 6.82 1.17
N LYS A 56 3.26 6.31 0.70
CA LYS A 56 2.31 5.59 1.54
C LYS A 56 1.97 4.26 0.89
N ILE A 57 1.79 3.23 1.70
CA ILE A 57 1.21 1.96 1.27
C ILE A 57 -0.01 1.64 2.13
N ASP A 58 -1.05 1.10 1.50
CA ASP A 58 -2.16 0.44 2.18
C ASP A 58 -2.04 -1.06 1.90
N LEU A 59 -1.70 -1.83 2.94
CA LEU A 59 -1.50 -3.27 2.86
C LEU A 59 -2.69 -3.99 3.47
N THR A 60 -3.40 -4.76 2.66
CA THR A 60 -4.52 -5.61 3.12
C THR A 60 -4.05 -7.04 3.30
N LEU A 61 -4.20 -7.60 4.50
CA LEU A 61 -3.97 -9.01 4.81
C LEU A 61 -5.29 -9.78 4.76
N ASN A 62 -5.27 -10.95 4.12
CA ASN A 62 -6.44 -11.83 3.99
C ASN A 62 -6.54 -12.88 5.12
N GLN A 63 -5.50 -13.00 5.94
CA GLN A 63 -5.39 -13.96 7.04
C GLN A 63 -4.48 -13.40 8.14
N THR A 64 -4.61 -13.93 9.36
CA THR A 64 -3.68 -13.59 10.44
C THR A 64 -2.26 -13.97 10.03
N SER A 65 -1.32 -13.02 10.09
CA SER A 65 0.02 -13.18 9.51
C SER A 65 1.11 -12.51 10.35
N ILE A 66 2.32 -13.05 10.24
CA ILE A 66 3.53 -12.28 10.55
C ILE A 66 3.82 -11.38 9.34
N LEU A 67 4.13 -10.11 9.59
CA LEU A 67 4.41 -9.13 8.55
C LEU A 67 5.78 -8.48 8.75
N PHE A 68 6.55 -8.41 7.67
CA PHE A 68 7.72 -7.54 7.57
C PHE A 68 7.53 -6.54 6.44
N VAL A 69 7.84 -5.27 6.69
CA VAL A 69 7.80 -4.19 5.69
C VAL A 69 9.03 -3.32 5.86
N LYS A 70 9.60 -2.84 4.75
CA LYS A 70 10.75 -1.94 4.74
C LYS A 70 10.68 -1.00 3.55
N ILE A 71 10.95 0.29 3.78
CA ILE A 71 11.29 1.24 2.72
C ILE A 71 12.80 1.24 2.50
N CYS A 72 13.25 1.03 1.26
CA CYS A 72 14.66 0.84 0.93
C CYS A 72 14.99 1.33 -0.49
N SER A 73 16.20 1.04 -0.97
CA SER A 73 16.61 1.27 -2.36
C SER A 73 17.24 0.00 -2.95
N LEU A 74 17.45 0.00 -4.27
CA LEU A 74 18.10 -1.12 -4.98
C LEU A 74 19.62 -1.18 -4.79
N ARG A 75 20.24 -0.16 -4.19
CA ARG A 75 21.69 -0.06 -4.07
C ARG A 75 22.09 0.15 -2.62
N VAL A 76 23.33 -0.21 -2.30
CA VAL A 76 23.93 0.09 -0.99
C VAL A 76 24.08 1.60 -0.85
N GLY A 77 23.69 2.14 0.30
CA GLY A 77 23.73 3.56 0.60
C GLY A 77 22.52 4.01 1.41
N THR A 78 22.53 5.27 1.81
CA THR A 78 21.42 5.96 2.49
C THR A 78 21.01 7.19 1.68
N PRO A 79 20.49 6.98 0.44
CA PRO A 79 20.11 8.07 -0.45
C PRO A 79 18.97 8.94 0.08
N TYR A 80 18.22 8.42 1.05
CA TYR A 80 17.10 9.09 1.67
C TYR A 80 17.19 9.03 3.19
N GLU A 81 16.78 10.11 3.82
CA GLU A 81 16.51 10.20 5.25
C GLU A 81 14.99 10.19 5.45
N VAL A 82 14.52 9.44 6.45
CA VAL A 82 13.12 9.47 6.88
C VAL A 82 12.96 10.66 7.83
N ILE A 83 12.15 11.63 7.43
CA ILE A 83 11.73 12.75 8.30
C ILE A 83 10.71 12.22 9.31
N THR A 84 9.67 11.55 8.82
CA THR A 84 8.60 10.94 9.62
C THR A 84 8.22 9.61 9.01
N GLY A 85 7.97 8.60 9.83
CA GLY A 85 7.43 7.33 9.36
C GLY A 85 7.54 6.23 10.42
N PRO A 86 7.00 5.04 10.13
CA PRO A 86 6.99 3.92 11.08
C PRO A 86 8.40 3.35 11.34
N SER A 87 9.36 3.58 10.44
CA SER A 87 10.74 3.13 10.57
C SER A 87 11.72 4.08 9.89
N GLU A 88 12.98 4.02 10.29
CA GLU A 88 14.09 4.61 9.51
C GLU A 88 14.25 3.92 8.15
N PHE A 89 14.99 4.59 7.25
CA PHE A 89 15.31 4.06 5.93
C PHE A 89 16.12 2.76 6.06
N ASP A 90 15.76 1.75 5.26
CA ASP A 90 16.35 0.42 5.25
C ASP A 90 16.21 -0.40 6.57
N LYS A 91 15.44 0.09 7.54
CA LYS A 91 15.06 -0.70 8.74
C LYS A 91 13.74 -1.44 8.52
N LYS A 92 13.71 -2.72 8.91
CA LYS A 92 12.51 -3.55 8.82
C LYS A 92 11.56 -3.25 9.97
N LEU A 93 10.30 -3.02 9.64
CA LEU A 93 9.16 -3.21 10.54
C LEU A 93 8.88 -4.70 10.69
N TYR A 94 8.50 -5.10 11.90
CA TYR A 94 8.15 -6.48 12.22
C TYR A 94 6.89 -6.50 13.07
N PHE A 95 5.93 -7.33 12.66
CA PHE A 95 4.72 -7.62 13.40
C PHE A 95 4.59 -9.13 13.55
N GLU A 96 4.60 -9.61 14.79
CA GLU A 96 4.53 -11.05 15.12
C GLU A 96 3.14 -11.66 14.83
N SER A 97 2.09 -10.84 14.89
CA SER A 97 0.74 -11.26 14.54
C SER A 97 -0.11 -10.05 14.23
N LEU A 98 -0.59 -9.97 12.99
CA LEU A 98 -1.62 -9.02 12.55
C LEU A 98 -2.81 -9.82 12.06
N ASP A 99 -4.00 -9.47 12.53
CA ASP A 99 -5.25 -10.06 12.05
C ASP A 99 -5.56 -9.64 10.59
N PRO A 100 -6.49 -10.31 9.90
CA PRO A 100 -6.93 -9.87 8.59
C PRO A 100 -7.46 -8.43 8.65
N GLY A 101 -7.05 -7.59 7.71
CA GLY A 101 -7.40 -6.17 7.72
C GLY A 101 -6.48 -5.34 6.83
N THR A 102 -6.79 -4.05 6.72
CA THR A 102 -5.97 -3.07 5.99
C THR A 102 -5.15 -2.24 6.96
N TYR A 103 -3.85 -2.17 6.70
CA TYR A 103 -2.86 -1.46 7.49
C TYR A 103 -2.18 -0.40 6.62
N THR A 104 -2.15 0.84 7.09
CA THR A 104 -1.54 1.95 6.36
C THR A 104 -0.18 2.27 6.95
N TYR A 105 0.83 2.38 6.08
CA TYR A 105 2.17 2.80 6.44
C TYR A 105 2.58 3.98 5.58
N GLU A 106 2.97 5.09 6.20
CA GLU A 106 3.35 6.33 5.52
C GLU A 106 4.76 6.77 5.94
N TRP A 107 5.58 7.13 4.97
CA TRP A 107 6.89 7.73 5.15
C TRP A 107 6.95 9.07 4.43
N ILE A 108 7.55 10.05 5.11
CA ILE A 108 8.01 11.29 4.51
C ILE A 108 9.53 11.21 4.46
N LEU A 109 10.07 11.27 3.25
CA LEU A 109 11.48 11.11 2.93
C LEU A 109 12.05 12.41 2.39
N LYS A 110 13.36 12.59 2.52
CA LYS A 110 14.12 13.61 1.77
C LYS A 110 15.43 13.04 1.23
N PRO A 111 15.90 13.43 0.03
CA PRO A 111 17.20 13.02 -0.47
C PRO A 111 18.36 13.58 0.37
N THR A 112 19.39 12.77 0.65
CA THR A 112 20.56 13.16 1.48
C THR A 112 21.69 13.83 0.70
N GLY A 113 21.67 13.75 -0.64
CA GLY A 113 22.73 14.23 -1.52
C GLY A 113 23.77 13.18 -1.91
N GLU A 114 23.74 11.99 -1.32
CA GLU A 114 24.65 10.87 -1.64
C GLU A 114 24.60 10.46 -3.13
N TRP A 115 23.50 10.78 -3.80
CA TRP A 115 23.21 10.44 -5.20
C TRP A 115 22.89 11.67 -6.05
N GLU A 116 23.45 12.83 -5.72
CA GLU A 116 23.30 14.05 -6.53
C GLU A 116 23.73 13.82 -7.99
N GLY A 117 22.97 14.39 -8.93
CA GLY A 117 23.14 14.20 -10.37
C GLY A 117 22.74 12.82 -10.88
N GLY A 118 22.19 11.96 -10.03
CA GLY A 118 21.85 10.57 -10.36
C GLY A 118 20.38 10.25 -10.14
N THR A 119 19.98 9.05 -10.60
CA THR A 119 18.67 8.47 -10.28
C THR A 119 18.85 7.41 -9.20
N MET A 120 18.10 7.56 -8.11
CA MET A 120 18.01 6.55 -7.07
C MET A 120 16.55 6.08 -6.95
N PRO A 121 16.26 4.77 -7.03
CA PRO A 121 14.91 4.27 -6.82
C PRO A 121 14.54 4.19 -5.34
N VAL A 122 13.27 4.48 -5.03
CA VAL A 122 12.66 4.19 -3.73
C VAL A 122 11.83 2.93 -3.86
N ASN A 123 12.14 1.94 -3.05
CA ASN A 123 11.50 0.63 -3.06
C ASN A 123 10.77 0.34 -1.76
N ILE A 124 9.77 -0.53 -1.87
CA ILE A 124 9.14 -1.20 -0.74
C ILE A 124 9.45 -2.68 -0.86
N TRP A 125 10.01 -3.24 0.21
CA TRP A 125 10.21 -4.67 0.39
C TRP A 125 9.26 -5.18 1.46
N TYR A 126 8.68 -6.36 1.25
CA TYR A 126 7.75 -6.97 2.20
C TYR A 126 7.85 -8.49 2.24
N GLN A 127 7.44 -9.06 3.37
CA GLN A 127 7.21 -10.49 3.55
C GLN A 127 5.96 -10.75 4.39
N ILE A 128 5.20 -11.77 4.00
CA ILE A 128 4.04 -12.28 4.74
C ILE A 128 4.32 -13.75 5.07
N HIS A 129 4.15 -14.12 6.33
CA HIS A 129 4.29 -15.51 6.80
C HIS A 129 3.05 -15.96 7.57
N ASN A 130 2.86 -17.27 7.66
CA ASN A 130 1.95 -17.84 8.65
C ASN A 130 2.51 -17.58 10.06
N VAL A 131 1.62 -17.42 11.04
CA VAL A 131 2.04 -17.30 12.45
C VAL A 131 2.74 -18.60 12.89
N GLY A 132 3.95 -18.46 13.43
CA GLY A 132 4.77 -19.59 13.88
C GLY A 132 5.57 -20.29 12.79
N GLU A 133 5.59 -19.77 11.56
CA GLU A 133 6.44 -20.27 10.48
C GLU A 133 7.54 -19.27 10.11
N ASP A 134 8.76 -19.77 9.87
CA ASP A 134 9.90 -18.95 9.44
C ASP A 134 9.96 -18.72 7.92
N LYS A 135 9.22 -19.52 7.15
CA LYS A 135 9.23 -19.47 5.69
C LYS A 135 8.15 -18.50 5.18
N PRO A 136 8.52 -17.52 4.33
CA PRO A 136 7.53 -16.59 3.79
C PRO A 136 6.57 -17.31 2.84
N LEU A 137 5.28 -17.03 3.00
CA LEU A 137 4.25 -17.34 2.02
C LEU A 137 4.42 -16.47 0.78
N VAL A 138 4.76 -15.20 1.02
CA VAL A 138 5.01 -14.20 -0.01
C VAL A 138 6.21 -13.38 0.40
N GLN A 139 7.07 -13.12 -0.57
CA GLN A 139 8.11 -12.12 -0.50
C GLN A 139 8.04 -11.30 -1.78
N GLY A 140 8.07 -9.99 -1.64
CA GLY A 140 8.07 -9.09 -2.79
C GLY A 140 8.91 -7.85 -2.54
N GLU A 141 9.32 -7.24 -3.64
CA GLU A 141 9.97 -5.94 -3.67
C GLU A 141 9.52 -5.22 -4.94
N PHE A 142 9.16 -3.95 -4.82
CA PHE A 142 8.77 -3.13 -5.96
C PHE A 142 9.24 -1.68 -5.79
N THR A 143 9.42 -1.00 -6.92
CA THR A 143 9.80 0.42 -6.96
C THR A 143 8.58 1.30 -6.95
N VAL A 144 8.52 2.23 -6.00
CA VAL A 144 7.48 3.26 -5.88
C VAL A 144 7.76 4.42 -6.81
N ALA A 145 9.02 4.87 -6.82
CA ALA A 145 9.46 6.03 -7.58
C ALA A 145 10.90 5.85 -8.06
N TYR A 146 11.23 6.48 -9.19
CA TYR A 146 12.59 6.69 -9.68
C TYR A 146 13.00 8.18 -9.60
N PRO A 147 13.23 8.74 -8.40
CA PRO A 147 13.73 10.10 -8.28
C PRO A 147 15.07 10.32 -9.00
N TYR A 148 15.14 11.35 -9.83
CA TYR A 148 16.38 12.02 -10.18
C TYR A 148 16.70 13.06 -9.09
N ILE A 149 17.85 12.94 -8.43
CA ILE A 149 18.28 13.86 -7.38
C ILE A 149 19.15 14.92 -8.04
N SER A 150 18.67 16.14 -8.10
CA SER A 150 19.41 17.29 -8.61
C SER A 150 20.50 17.74 -7.64
N ASN A 151 21.44 18.57 -8.11
CA ASN A 151 22.49 19.16 -7.29
C ASN A 151 21.99 20.41 -6.52
N GLU A 152 20.73 20.79 -6.71
CA GLU A 152 20.13 21.92 -6.02
C GLU A 152 19.68 21.52 -4.61
N HIS A 153 19.77 22.46 -3.67
CA HIS A 153 19.29 22.26 -2.30
C HIS A 153 17.91 22.89 -2.14
N TYR A 154 16.98 22.14 -1.56
CA TYR A 154 15.65 22.61 -1.22
C TYR A 154 15.73 23.74 -0.20
N GLN A 155 15.05 24.86 -0.48
CA GLN A 155 15.01 26.05 0.39
C GLN A 155 13.63 26.25 1.04
N GLY A 156 12.68 25.34 0.79
CA GLY A 156 11.34 25.42 1.37
C GLY A 156 11.33 24.90 2.81
N GLU A 157 10.21 25.14 3.48
CA GLU A 157 9.99 24.62 4.83
C GLU A 157 9.82 23.09 4.79
N THR A 158 10.40 22.41 5.77
CA THR A 158 10.08 20.99 5.97
C THR A 158 8.68 20.95 6.57
N PRO A 159 7.71 20.22 6.00
CA PRO A 159 6.36 20.29 6.51
C PRO A 159 6.33 19.69 7.92
N THR A 160 5.76 20.45 8.86
CA THR A 160 5.49 19.99 10.22
C THR A 160 4.29 19.05 10.18
N PHE A 161 4.53 17.75 10.28
CA PHE A 161 3.44 16.77 10.34
C PHE A 161 3.20 16.35 11.79
N GLU A 162 1.98 16.59 12.28
CA GLU A 162 1.51 15.98 13.51
C GLU A 162 1.42 14.47 13.29
N GLN A 163 2.15 13.71 14.12
CA GLN A 163 2.09 12.25 14.11
C GLN A 163 0.68 11.84 14.54
N SER A 164 -0.20 11.58 13.57
CA SER A 164 -1.50 11.00 13.86
C SER A 164 -1.25 9.59 14.38
N GLU A 165 -1.50 9.36 15.67
CA GLU A 165 -1.52 8.02 16.25
C GLU A 165 -2.53 7.19 15.45
N SER A 166 -2.01 6.27 14.64
CA SER A 166 -2.82 5.25 14.00
C SER A 166 -3.42 4.39 15.12
N GLU A 167 -4.69 4.63 15.41
CA GLU A 167 -5.54 3.85 16.29
C GLU A 167 -5.75 2.47 15.66
N ASN A 168 -4.73 1.60 15.70
CA ASN A 168 -4.77 0.13 15.51
C ASN A 168 -3.35 -0.50 15.58
N GLN A 169 -2.48 -0.03 16.49
CA GLN A 169 -1.23 -0.72 16.77
C GLN A 169 -1.44 -1.77 17.89
N PRO A 170 -1.40 -3.08 17.62
CA PRO A 170 -1.25 -4.05 18.70
C PRO A 170 0.16 -3.92 19.28
N THR A 171 0.23 -3.43 20.51
CA THR A 171 1.44 -3.46 21.32
C THR A 171 1.74 -4.92 21.69
N SER A 172 2.95 -5.39 21.35
CA SER A 172 3.48 -6.70 21.74
C SER A 172 3.34 -6.94 23.25
N LYS A 173 2.49 -7.90 23.66
CA LYS A 173 2.49 -8.51 25.00
C LYS A 173 2.08 -9.99 24.95
N LYS A 174 2.95 -10.83 25.55
CA LYS A 174 2.85 -12.27 25.81
C LYS A 174 1.66 -12.62 26.74
N PRO A 175 1.06 -13.84 26.69
CA PRO A 175 -0.35 -14.03 27.06
C PRO A 175 -0.56 -14.45 28.53
N THR A 176 -1.70 -14.03 29.08
CA THR A 176 -2.38 -14.73 30.18
C THR A 176 -3.76 -15.13 29.68
N SER A 177 -4.01 -16.44 29.75
CA SER A 177 -5.25 -17.13 29.43
C SER A 177 -6.41 -16.64 30.30
N GLU A 178 -7.61 -16.48 29.72
CA GLU A 178 -8.86 -17.11 30.19
C GLU A 178 -10.08 -16.85 29.27
N ASN A 179 -10.53 -17.95 28.66
CA ASN A 179 -11.89 -18.43 28.40
C ASN A 179 -13.05 -17.59 27.78
N SER A 180 -13.52 -18.12 26.65
CA SER A 180 -14.91 -18.36 26.20
C SER A 180 -15.87 -17.20 25.84
N SER A 181 -16.27 -17.14 24.56
CA SER A 181 -17.62 -17.55 24.09
C SER A 181 -17.72 -17.54 22.55
N SER A 182 -18.50 -18.47 22.01
CA SER A 182 -18.70 -18.77 20.57
C SER A 182 -19.60 -17.75 19.83
N PRO A 183 -19.63 -17.76 18.48
CA PRO A 183 -19.91 -16.59 17.67
C PRO A 183 -21.39 -16.39 17.34
N ALA A 184 -21.79 -15.12 17.22
CA ALA A 184 -23.01 -14.73 16.52
C ALA A 184 -22.69 -14.58 15.02
N SER A 185 -23.40 -15.35 14.19
CA SER A 185 -23.35 -15.32 12.74
C SER A 185 -23.85 -13.98 12.20
N SER A 186 -22.99 -13.22 11.53
CA SER A 186 -23.38 -12.06 10.71
C SER A 186 -23.59 -12.50 9.25
N PRO A 187 -24.57 -11.91 8.54
CA PRO A 187 -24.97 -12.38 7.22
C PRO A 187 -23.91 -12.08 6.17
N ALA A 188 -23.50 -13.11 5.43
CA ALA A 188 -22.63 -12.99 4.29
C ALA A 188 -23.35 -12.28 3.13
N PHE A 189 -23.04 -11.00 2.91
CA PHE A 189 -23.39 -10.33 1.66
C PHE A 189 -22.42 -10.80 0.57
N SER A 190 -22.83 -11.86 -0.12
CA SER A 190 -22.14 -12.33 -1.32
C SER A 190 -22.34 -11.31 -2.44
N LEU A 191 -21.23 -10.73 -2.91
CA LEU A 191 -21.13 -9.86 -4.10
C LEU A 191 -21.82 -10.48 -5.34
N VAL A 192 -21.93 -11.81 -5.38
CA VAL A 192 -22.59 -12.58 -6.46
C VAL A 192 -24.10 -12.27 -6.55
N THR A 193 -24.74 -11.92 -5.44
CA THR A 193 -26.18 -11.63 -5.39
C THR A 193 -26.50 -10.26 -5.98
N ALA A 194 -25.62 -9.26 -5.79
CA ALA A 194 -25.79 -7.93 -6.37
C ALA A 194 -25.64 -7.95 -7.90
N ILE A 195 -24.71 -8.76 -8.41
CA ILE A 195 -24.48 -8.93 -9.86
C ILE A 195 -25.69 -9.65 -10.50
N SER A 196 -26.26 -10.65 -9.82
CA SER A 196 -27.45 -11.37 -10.32
C SER A 196 -28.70 -10.49 -10.38
N ALA A 197 -28.90 -9.59 -9.41
CA ALA A 197 -30.01 -8.64 -9.43
C ALA A 197 -29.90 -7.64 -10.60
N LEU A 198 -28.69 -7.19 -10.92
CA LEU A 198 -28.44 -6.30 -12.06
C LEU A 198 -28.73 -7.01 -13.40
N VAL A 199 -28.31 -8.26 -13.56
CA VAL A 199 -28.61 -9.05 -14.79
C VAL A 199 -30.11 -9.25 -14.98
N LEU A 200 -30.87 -9.50 -13.90
CA LEU A 200 -32.33 -9.66 -13.98
C LEU A 200 -33.06 -8.37 -14.39
N VAL A 201 -32.66 -7.22 -13.83
CA VAL A 201 -33.23 -5.92 -14.21
C VAL A 201 -32.94 -5.62 -15.68
N PHE A 202 -31.73 -5.93 -16.17
CA PHE A 202 -31.37 -5.74 -17.58
C PHE A 202 -32.14 -6.67 -18.53
N LEU A 203 -32.44 -7.91 -18.14
CA LEU A 203 -33.26 -8.82 -18.94
C LEU A 203 -34.70 -8.32 -19.07
N ILE A 204 -35.28 -7.78 -17.99
CA ILE A 204 -36.64 -7.23 -18.00
C ILE A 204 -36.72 -5.98 -18.88
N LEU A 205 -35.75 -5.07 -18.79
CA LEU A 205 -35.67 -3.85 -19.60
C LEU A 205 -35.29 -4.10 -21.07
N SER A 206 -34.73 -5.27 -21.40
CA SER A 206 -34.42 -5.66 -22.79
C SER A 206 -35.60 -6.25 -23.55
N ARG A 207 -36.69 -6.60 -22.83
CA ARG A 207 -37.91 -7.20 -23.37
C ARG A 207 -39.08 -6.22 -23.54
N GLN A 208 -38.90 -4.94 -23.18
CA GLN A 208 -39.82 -3.84 -23.46
C GLN A 208 -39.24 -2.95 -24.58
#